data_AF-R8HRJ7-F1
#
_entry.id   AF-R8HRJ7-F1
#
_cell.length_a   1.000
_cell.length_b   1.000
_cell.length_c   1.000
_cell.angle_alpha   90.00
_cell.angle_beta   90.00
_cell.angle_gamma   90.00
#
_symmetry.space_group_name_H-M   'P 1'
#
loop_
_entity.id
_entity.type
_entity.pdbx_description
1 polymer ?
#
loop_
_entity_poly.entity_id
_entity_poly.type
_entity_poly.pdbx_seq_one_letter_code
_entity_poly.pdbx_strand_id
1 'polypeptide(L)'
;MNKKAIFFLLTCLLLVASITYIICNKREQVPPMLVWEGQEYYVTNEPAKAEKAGQKLGEVTKKIETSKKPIENSESNILQEKTEVFATIEEEKDDYSPLIIKEPFGDEYRIVRPMLKQVL
;
A
#
# COMPACT_ATOMS: atom_id res chain seq x y z
N MET A 1 2.61 -31.97 -43.13
CA MET A 1 3.08 -30.70 -42.51
C MET A 1 4.57 -30.84 -42.20
N ASN A 2 5.41 -29.86 -42.55
CA ASN A 2 6.86 -29.96 -42.39
C ASN A 2 7.22 -30.08 -40.90
N LYS A 3 8.04 -31.07 -40.50
CA LYS A 3 8.48 -31.26 -39.09
C LYS A 3 9.09 -29.99 -38.50
N LYS A 4 9.82 -29.21 -39.32
CA LYS A 4 10.37 -27.91 -38.93
C LYS A 4 9.28 -26.86 -38.66
N ALA A 5 8.21 -26.88 -39.47
CA ALA A 5 7.06 -25.98 -39.29
C ALA A 5 6.24 -26.36 -38.03
N ILE A 6 6.10 -27.66 -37.74
CA ILE A 6 5.45 -28.14 -36.51
C ILE A 6 6.22 -27.66 -35.28
N PHE A 7 7.54 -27.85 -35.26
CA PHE A 7 8.38 -27.41 -34.15
C PHE A 7 8.31 -25.90 -33.93
N PHE A 8 8.36 -25.13 -35.02
CA PHE A 8 8.26 -23.67 -34.97
C PHE A 8 6.91 -23.19 -34.40
N LEU A 9 5.80 -23.81 -34.82
CA LEU A 9 4.47 -23.50 -34.31
C LEU A 9 4.36 -23.81 -32.81
N LEU A 10 4.95 -24.92 -32.36
CA LEU A 10 4.95 -25.33 -30.95
C LEU A 10 5.74 -24.34 -30.08
N THR A 11 6.91 -23.89 -30.56
CA THR A 11 7.70 -22.86 -29.87
C THR A 11 6.99 -21.52 -29.80
N CYS A 12 6.30 -21.09 -30.87
CA CYS A 12 5.48 -19.88 -30.84
C CYS A 12 4.35 -19.97 -29.83
N LEU A 13 3.66 -21.12 -29.76
CA LEU A 13 2.57 -21.33 -28.81
C LEU A 13 3.05 -21.22 -27.35
N LEU A 14 4.20 -21.84 -27.05
CA LEU A 14 4.82 -21.79 -25.72
C LEU A 14 5.25 -20.37 -25.34
N LEU A 15 5.83 -19.61 -26.28
CA LEU A 15 6.21 -18.21 -26.05
C LEU A 15 5.01 -17.35 -25.72
N VAL A 16 3.92 -17.44 -26.51
CA VAL A 16 2.69 -16.69 -26.24
C VAL A 16 2.14 -17.03 -24.86
N ALA A 17 2.05 -18.31 -24.51
CA ALA A 17 1.58 -18.76 -23.19
C ALA A 17 2.44 -18.24 -22.03
N SER A 18 3.78 -18.22 -22.20
CA SER A 18 4.69 -17.70 -21.18
C SER A 18 4.53 -16.19 -20.97
N ILE A 19 4.37 -15.43 -22.06
CA ILE A 19 4.23 -13.96 -22.00
C ILE A 19 2.88 -13.61 -21.35
N THR A 20 1.79 -14.26 -21.75
CA THR A 20 0.49 -14.05 -21.11
C THR A 20 0.50 -14.45 -19.64
N TYR A 21 1.17 -15.55 -19.27
CA TYR A 21 1.33 -15.93 -17.87
C TYR A 21 2.05 -14.85 -17.06
N ILE A 22 3.14 -14.28 -17.57
CA ILE A 22 3.89 -13.20 -16.88
C ILE A 22 3.04 -11.93 -16.74
N ILE A 23 2.34 -11.53 -17.81
CA ILE A 23 1.50 -10.32 -17.78
C ILE A 23 0.31 -10.50 -16.83
N CYS A 24 -0.40 -11.64 -16.90
CA CYS A 24 -1.54 -11.92 -16.04
C CYS A 24 -1.15 -12.13 -14.58
N ASN A 25 0.05 -12.65 -14.31
CA ASN A 25 0.55 -12.88 -12.96
C ASN A 25 1.35 -11.70 -12.39
N LYS A 26 1.49 -10.61 -13.15
CA LYS A 26 2.08 -9.37 -12.64
C LYS A 26 1.15 -8.81 -11.59
N ARG A 27 1.43 -9.09 -10.31
CA ARG A 27 0.74 -8.46 -9.20
C ARG A 27 0.95 -6.96 -9.33
N GLU A 28 -0.13 -6.20 -9.46
CA GLU A 28 -0.08 -4.77 -9.24
C GLU A 28 0.41 -4.58 -7.81
N GLN A 29 1.62 -4.04 -7.68
CA GLN A 29 2.17 -3.69 -6.39
C GLN A 29 1.22 -2.65 -5.80
N VAL A 30 0.52 -3.00 -4.73
CA VAL A 30 -0.39 -2.07 -4.05
C VAL A 30 0.46 -0.86 -3.66
N PRO A 31 0.18 0.33 -4.23
CA PRO A 31 0.97 1.50 -3.92
C PRO A 31 0.78 1.84 -2.44
N PRO A 32 1.80 2.39 -1.76
CA PRO A 32 1.59 2.95 -0.43
C PRO A 32 0.45 3.96 -0.47
N MET A 33 -0.29 4.00 0.62
CA MET A 33 -1.50 4.79 0.73
C MET A 33 -1.26 6.08 1.51
N LEU A 34 -0.24 6.09 2.37
CA LEU A 34 0.18 7.21 3.19
C LEU A 34 1.70 7.19 3.33
N VAL A 35 2.33 8.37 3.27
CA VAL A 35 3.74 8.55 3.66
C VAL A 35 3.78 9.38 4.94
N TRP A 36 4.43 8.86 5.97
CA TRP A 36 4.62 9.56 7.25
C TRP A 36 6.06 9.44 7.72
N GLU A 37 6.73 10.57 7.91
CA GLU A 37 8.16 10.72 8.22
C GLU A 37 9.08 9.87 7.31
N GLY A 38 8.74 9.78 6.02
CA GLY A 38 9.49 9.02 5.03
C GLY A 38 9.25 7.50 5.07
N GLN A 39 8.39 7.01 5.97
CA GLN A 39 7.90 5.63 6.01
C GLN A 39 6.60 5.50 5.22
N GLU A 40 6.52 4.45 4.41
CA GLU A 40 5.35 4.09 3.60
C GLU A 40 4.37 3.24 4.44
N TYR A 41 3.08 3.56 4.38
CA TYR A 41 2.03 2.84 5.10
C TYR A 41 0.91 2.38 4.17
N TYR A 42 0.31 1.23 4.48
CA TYR A 42 -0.95 0.78 3.91
C TYR A 42 -2.10 1.05 4.87
N VAL A 43 -3.19 1.63 4.34
CA VAL A 43 -4.42 1.89 5.11
C VAL A 43 -5.22 0.59 5.18
N THR A 44 -5.53 0.16 6.40
CA THR A 44 -6.35 -1.03 6.62
C THR A 44 -7.78 -0.64 6.97
N ASN A 45 -8.69 -1.60 6.89
CA ASN A 45 -10.03 -1.50 7.47
C ASN A 45 -10.07 -2.06 8.90
N GLU A 46 -8.91 -2.32 9.53
CA GLU A 46 -8.84 -2.78 10.91
C GLU A 46 -9.23 -1.62 11.84
N PRO A 47 -10.32 -1.74 12.63
CA PRO A 47 -10.69 -0.72 13.58
C PRO A 47 -9.68 -0.67 14.73
N ALA A 48 -9.38 0.53 15.19
CA ALA A 48 -8.60 0.78 16.39
C ALA A 48 -9.52 1.32 17.50
N LYS A 49 -9.23 0.94 18.76
CA LYS A 49 -9.88 1.57 19.90
C LYS A 49 -9.26 2.93 20.14
N ALA A 50 -10.08 3.92 20.48
CA ALA A 50 -9.60 5.27 20.80
C ALA A 50 -8.57 5.25 21.95
N GLU A 51 -8.69 4.33 22.92
CA GLU A 51 -7.71 4.21 24.01
C GLU A 51 -6.32 3.73 23.56
N LYS A 52 -6.20 3.17 22.35
CA LYS A 52 -4.91 2.79 21.75
C LYS A 52 -4.27 3.93 20.97
N ALA A 53 -5.01 5.00 20.68
CA ALA A 53 -4.48 6.19 20.03
C ALA A 53 -3.65 7.00 21.04
N GLY A 54 -2.36 7.12 20.76
CA GLY A 54 -1.41 7.87 21.57
C GLY A 54 -1.38 9.34 21.19
N GLN A 55 -0.19 9.94 21.26
CA GLN A 55 0.02 11.32 20.87
C GLN A 55 -0.40 11.55 19.41
N LYS A 56 -1.15 12.62 19.15
CA LYS A 56 -1.40 13.12 17.79
C LYS A 56 -0.07 13.58 17.18
N LEU A 57 0.31 12.95 16.07
CA LEU A 57 1.52 13.25 15.32
C LEU A 57 1.29 14.39 14.33
N GLY A 58 0.08 14.48 13.78
CA GLY A 58 -0.27 15.53 12.82
C GLY A 58 -1.53 15.20 12.03
N GLU A 59 -1.62 15.76 10.83
CA GLU A 59 -2.73 15.55 9.91
C GLU A 59 -2.21 15.34 8.48
N VAL A 60 -2.99 14.62 7.66
CA VAL A 60 -2.79 14.55 6.21
C VAL A 60 -3.02 15.94 5.63
N THR A 61 -2.02 16.49 4.95
CA THR A 61 -2.06 17.86 4.43
C THR A 61 -2.44 17.93 2.96
N LYS A 62 -2.31 16.83 2.22
CA LYS A 62 -2.55 16.80 0.78
C LYS A 62 -3.07 15.46 0.31
N LYS A 63 -4.24 15.48 -0.31
CA LYS A 63 -4.77 14.34 -1.05
C LYS A 63 -4.33 14.40 -2.50
N ILE A 64 -3.68 13.33 -2.98
CA ILE A 64 -3.30 13.18 -4.38
C ILE A 64 -4.25 12.21 -5.10
N GLU A 65 -4.13 12.11 -6.42
CA GLU A 65 -4.90 11.17 -7.23
C GLU A 65 -4.65 9.71 -6.79
N THR A 66 -5.71 8.91 -6.73
CA THR A 66 -5.65 7.49 -6.29
C THR A 66 -4.70 6.63 -7.13
N SER A 67 -4.48 6.98 -8.41
CA SER A 67 -3.53 6.30 -9.31
C SER A 67 -2.07 6.68 -9.06
N LYS A 68 -1.80 7.73 -8.28
CA LYS A 68 -0.45 8.22 -8.00
C LYS A 68 0.05 7.66 -6.67
N LYS A 69 1.35 7.37 -6.63
CA LYS A 69 2.06 6.96 -5.41
C LYS A 69 2.36 8.22 -4.58
N PRO A 70 2.01 8.29 -3.29
CA PRO A 70 2.45 9.36 -2.40
C PRO A 70 3.96 9.27 -2.19
N ILE A 71 4.63 10.42 -2.18
CA ILE A 71 6.10 10.51 -2.07
C ILE A 71 6.49 11.40 -0.90
N GLU A 72 5.79 12.51 -0.73
CA GLU A 72 6.11 13.49 0.31
C GLU A 72 5.43 13.14 1.63
N ASN A 73 6.00 13.62 2.73
CA ASN A 73 5.41 13.47 4.05
C ASN A 73 3.97 14.03 4.09
N SER A 74 3.08 13.34 4.79
CA SER A 74 1.67 13.73 4.97
C SER A 74 0.84 13.76 3.68
N GLU A 75 1.34 13.14 2.59
CA GLU A 75 0.55 12.85 1.39
C GLU A 75 -0.20 11.52 1.50
N SER A 76 -1.42 11.50 0.97
CA SER A 76 -2.18 10.27 0.80
C SER A 76 -2.94 10.26 -0.53
N ASN A 77 -3.07 9.09 -1.13
CA ASN A 77 -3.86 8.88 -2.35
C ASN A 77 -5.26 8.29 -2.04
N ILE A 78 -5.55 7.99 -0.77
CA ILE A 78 -6.84 7.47 -0.29
C ILE A 78 -7.45 8.36 0.79
N LEU A 79 -6.69 8.71 1.82
CA LEU A 79 -7.18 9.47 2.98
C LEU A 79 -7.52 10.91 2.60
N GLN A 80 -8.49 11.48 3.31
CA GLN A 80 -8.88 12.87 3.12
C GLN A 80 -7.87 13.81 3.79
N GLU A 81 -7.75 15.03 3.27
CA GLU A 81 -7.06 16.10 3.99
C GLU A 81 -7.69 16.29 5.38
N LYS A 82 -6.86 16.67 6.37
CA LYS A 82 -7.23 16.77 7.79
C LYS A 82 -7.51 15.43 8.48
N THR A 83 -7.22 14.29 7.82
CA THR A 83 -7.19 13.00 8.52
C THR A 83 -6.12 13.07 9.59
N GLU A 84 -6.50 12.88 10.85
CA GLU A 84 -5.62 12.94 12.00
C GLU A 84 -4.78 11.66 12.05
N VAL A 85 -3.49 11.81 12.37
CA VAL A 85 -2.54 10.71 12.51
C VAL A 85 -2.02 10.68 13.93
N PHE A 86 -2.04 9.50 14.56
CA PHE A 86 -1.67 9.26 15.94
C PHE A 86 -0.60 8.16 16.02
N ALA A 87 0.29 8.28 16.99
CA ALA A 87 1.11 7.16 17.42
C ALA A 87 0.22 6.08 18.06
N THR A 88 0.66 4.83 18.03
CA THR A 88 -0.02 3.75 18.76
C THR A 88 0.55 3.64 20.16
N ILE A 89 -0.29 3.55 21.19
CA ILE A 89 0.12 3.21 22.55
C ILE A 89 0.49 1.72 22.55
N GLU A 90 1.78 1.44 22.75
CA GLU A 90 2.52 0.21 22.43
C GLU A 90 1.78 -1.14 22.56
N GLU A 91 1.85 -1.95 21.50
CA GLU A 91 1.76 -3.44 21.56
C GLU A 91 2.92 -4.15 20.82
N GLU A 92 3.63 -3.50 19.87
CA GLU A 92 4.70 -4.13 19.08
C GLU A 92 5.98 -3.28 18.99
N LYS A 93 7.12 -3.88 19.39
CA LYS A 93 8.48 -3.34 19.22
C LYS A 93 9.05 -3.82 17.88
N ASP A 94 8.67 -3.19 16.79
CA ASP A 94 9.35 -3.33 15.50
C ASP A 94 9.90 -1.97 15.07
N ASP A 95 10.87 -1.95 14.14
CA ASP A 95 11.56 -0.72 13.70
C ASP A 95 10.59 0.34 13.13
N TYR A 96 9.41 -0.10 12.70
CA TYR A 96 8.29 0.76 12.31
C TYR A 96 7.03 0.31 13.04
N SER A 97 6.50 1.14 13.94
CA SER A 97 5.25 0.85 14.63
C SER A 97 4.05 1.19 13.74
N PRO A 98 2.92 0.45 13.86
CA PRO A 98 1.66 0.87 13.29
C PRO A 98 1.26 2.26 13.78
N LEU A 99 0.58 3.01 12.92
CA LEU A 99 -0.06 4.27 13.24
C LEU A 99 -1.56 4.06 13.41
N ILE A 100 -2.22 5.03 14.01
CA ILE A 100 -3.68 5.12 14.04
C ILE A 100 -4.12 6.38 13.31
N ILE A 101 -5.20 6.29 12.55
CA ILE A 101 -5.80 7.43 11.86
C ILE A 101 -7.26 7.64 12.24
N LYS A 102 -7.73 8.89 12.12
CA LYS A 102 -9.14 9.26 12.22
C LYS A 102 -9.50 10.24 11.09
N GLU A 103 -10.44 9.86 10.24
CA GLU A 103 -10.88 10.73 9.14
C GLU A 103 -11.75 11.89 9.65
N PRO A 104 -11.73 13.07 9.00
CA PRO A 104 -12.40 14.28 9.50
C PRO A 104 -13.92 14.17 9.67
N PHE A 105 -14.56 13.21 9.00
CA PHE A 105 -16.01 12.97 9.07
C PHE A 105 -16.37 11.62 9.67
N GLY A 106 -15.38 10.90 10.22
CA GLY A 106 -15.55 9.59 10.83
C GLY A 106 -15.22 9.61 12.31
N ASP A 107 -16.01 8.91 13.11
CA ASP A 107 -15.71 8.72 14.54
C ASP A 107 -14.81 7.49 14.78
N GLU A 108 -14.62 6.67 13.76
CA GLU A 108 -13.84 5.45 13.83
C GLU A 108 -12.34 5.73 13.66
N TYR A 109 -11.56 5.17 14.57
CA TYR A 109 -10.12 5.08 14.45
C TYR A 109 -9.76 3.81 13.66
N ARG A 110 -8.75 3.88 12.81
CA ARG A 110 -8.28 2.72 12.02
C ARG A 110 -6.77 2.57 12.14
N ILE A 111 -6.30 1.33 12.03
CA ILE A 111 -4.87 1.02 12.02
C ILE A 111 -4.32 1.25 10.62
N VAL A 112 -3.18 1.96 10.53
CA VAL A 112 -2.33 2.05 9.34
C VAL A 112 -1.04 1.32 9.64
N ARG A 113 -0.68 0.37 8.79
CA ARG A 113 0.47 -0.51 9.04
C ARG A 113 1.62 -0.16 8.11
N PRO A 114 2.88 -0.22 8.60
CA PRO A 114 4.03 0.11 7.79
C PRO A 114 4.23 -0.93 6.70
N MET A 115 4.61 -0.48 5.51
CA MET A 115 5.09 -1.35 4.45
C MET A 115 6.53 -1.73 4.75
N LEU A 116 6.77 -3.02 4.96
CA LEU A 116 8.13 -3.56 5.05
C LEU A 116 8.83 -3.38 3.70
N LYS A 117 10.01 -2.75 3.69
CA LYS A 117 10.86 -2.71 2.50
C LYS A 117 11.24 -4.15 2.17
N GLN A 118 10.71 -4.67 1.05
CA GLN A 118 11.22 -5.92 0.51
C GLN A 118 12.67 -5.69 0.10
N VAL A 119 13.60 -6.31 0.82
CA VAL A 119 14.99 -6.45 0.38
C VAL A 119 14.92 -7.34 -0.86
N LEU A 120 15.23 -6.75 -2.01
CA LEU A 120 15.19 -7.37 -3.33
C LEU A 120 16.45 -8.20 -3.58
#